data_AF-A0A1J5B101-F1
#
_entry.id   AF-A0A1J5B101-F1
#
_cell.length_a   1.000
_cell.length_b   1.000
_cell.length_c   1.000
_cell.angle_alpha   90.00
_cell.angle_beta   90.00
_cell.angle_gamma   90.00
#
_symmetry.space_group_name_H-M   'P 1'
#
loop_
_entity.id
_entity.type
_entity.pdbx_description
1 polymer ?
#
loop_
_entity_poly.entity_id
_entity_poly.type
_entity_poly.pdbx_seq_one_letter_code
_entity_poly.pdbx_strand_id
1 'polypeptide(L)'
;MADLQQSEARVLAGLEAKLNRICSRDEIAQSLWGNNWTEKYSDWMIDTLIYRLRHKLAAGYEIKTLRNQGYVLQKKGYIFVRTEPTIINN
;
A
#
# COMPACT_ATOMS: atom_id res chain seq x y z
N MET A 1 0.61 -12.52 -20.39
CA MET A 1 1.16 -12.02 -19.10
C MET A 1 0.74 -10.56 -18.83
N ALA A 2 -0.53 -10.17 -19.04
CA ALA A 2 -0.97 -8.77 -18.91
C ALA A 2 -1.67 -8.45 -17.56
N ASP A 3 -2.26 -9.45 -16.91
CA ASP A 3 -3.12 -9.26 -15.73
C ASP A 3 -2.37 -8.73 -14.48
N LEU A 4 -1.12 -9.19 -14.27
CA LEU A 4 -0.31 -8.77 -13.12
C LEU A 4 0.15 -7.31 -13.20
N GLN A 5 0.47 -6.80 -14.40
CA GLN A 5 0.92 -5.41 -14.55
C GLN A 5 -0.19 -4.41 -14.22
N GLN A 6 -1.44 -4.72 -14.62
CA GLN A 6 -2.57 -3.86 -14.33
C GLN A 6 -2.94 -3.85 -12.85
N SER A 7 -2.78 -5.01 -12.19
CA SER A 7 -2.92 -5.13 -10.75
C SER A 7 -1.86 -4.30 -10.02
N GLU A 8 -0.58 -4.42 -10.39
CA GLU A 8 0.52 -3.63 -9.81
C GLU A 8 0.27 -2.12 -9.89
N ALA A 9 -0.15 -1.61 -11.05
CA ALA A 9 -0.42 -0.18 -11.23
C ALA A 9 -1.55 0.30 -10.32
N ARG A 10 -2.60 -0.50 -10.14
CA ARG A 10 -3.68 -0.21 -9.19
C ARG A 10 -3.21 -0.23 -7.75
N VAL A 11 -2.31 -1.16 -7.36
CA VAL A 11 -1.74 -1.16 -6.01
C VAL A 11 -0.95 0.09 -5.75
N LEU A 12 -0.10 0.45 -6.71
CA LEU A 12 0.76 1.61 -6.56
C LEU A 12 -0.11 2.87 -6.41
N ALA A 13 -1.12 3.06 -7.26
CA ALA A 13 -2.06 4.17 -7.12
C ALA A 13 -2.84 4.16 -5.79
N GLY A 14 -3.29 2.98 -5.33
CA GLY A 14 -4.01 2.84 -4.06
C GLY A 14 -3.14 3.10 -2.83
N LEU A 15 -1.88 2.65 -2.85
CA LEU A 15 -0.91 2.93 -1.81
C LEU A 15 -0.46 4.38 -1.81
N GLU A 16 -0.32 5.01 -2.98
CA GLU A 16 -0.04 6.44 -3.11
C GLU A 16 -1.19 7.29 -2.55
N ALA A 17 -2.44 6.91 -2.81
CA ALA A 17 -3.61 7.57 -2.23
C ALA A 17 -3.68 7.39 -0.70
N LYS A 18 -3.11 6.30 -0.16
CA LYS A 18 -3.04 5.97 1.27
C LYS A 18 -1.62 6.13 1.84
N LEU A 19 -0.87 7.10 1.34
CA LEU A 19 0.51 7.33 1.78
C LEU A 19 0.57 7.60 3.29
N ASN A 20 1.58 7.00 3.95
CA ASN A 20 1.78 7.00 5.39
C ASN A 20 0.69 6.31 6.23
N ARG A 21 -0.22 5.56 5.61
CA ARG A 21 -1.22 4.77 6.33
C ARG A 21 -0.83 3.29 6.36
N ILE A 22 -1.01 2.66 7.52
CA ILE A 22 -0.86 1.21 7.67
C ILE A 22 -1.99 0.56 6.88
N CYS A 23 -1.64 -0.26 5.89
CA CYS A 23 -2.57 -1.08 5.13
C CYS A 23 -2.32 -2.54 5.46
N SER A 24 -3.33 -3.21 5.98
CA SER A 24 -3.28 -4.66 6.22
C SER A 24 -3.16 -5.42 4.89
N ARG A 25 -2.67 -6.67 4.95
CA ARG A 25 -2.65 -7.57 3.78
C ARG A 25 -4.01 -7.65 3.11
N ASP A 26 -5.04 -7.83 3.93
CA ASP A 26 -6.44 -7.93 3.54
C ASP A 26 -6.95 -6.62 2.93
N GLU A 27 -6.59 -5.46 3.49
CA GLU A 27 -6.97 -4.16 2.92
C GLU A 27 -6.33 -3.91 1.56
N ILE A 28 -5.06 -4.32 1.38
CA ILE A 28 -4.38 -4.21 0.09
C ILE A 28 -5.08 -5.11 -0.93
N ALA A 29 -5.36 -6.36 -0.56
CA ALA A 29 -6.04 -7.32 -1.42
C ALA A 29 -7.47 -6.90 -1.76
N GLN A 30 -8.24 -6.41 -0.78
CA GLN A 30 -9.60 -5.91 -0.95
C GLN A 30 -9.63 -4.64 -1.80
N SER A 31 -8.68 -3.71 -1.61
CA SER A 31 -8.58 -2.50 -2.42
C SER A 31 -8.24 -2.80 -3.88
N LEU A 32 -7.65 -3.96 -4.17
CA LEU A 32 -7.25 -4.40 -5.49
C LEU A 32 -8.33 -5.20 -6.23
N TRP A 33 -8.86 -6.21 -5.53
CA TRP A 33 -9.73 -7.23 -6.11
C TRP A 33 -11.18 -7.11 -5.64
N GLY A 34 -11.48 -6.07 -4.87
CA GLY A 34 -12.82 -5.80 -4.38
C GLY A 34 -13.28 -6.95 -3.50
N ASN A 35 -14.40 -7.58 -3.85
CA ASN A 35 -14.96 -8.70 -3.09
C ASN A 35 -14.37 -10.07 -3.46
N ASN A 36 -13.58 -10.17 -4.54
CA ASN A 36 -13.05 -11.44 -5.05
C ASN A 36 -11.62 -11.72 -4.57
N TRP A 37 -11.12 -10.97 -3.59
CA TRP A 37 -9.76 -11.10 -3.10
C TRP A 37 -9.54 -12.41 -2.33
N THR A 38 -10.57 -12.91 -1.63
CA THR A 38 -10.51 -14.13 -0.83
C THR A 38 -10.38 -15.42 -1.64
N GLU A 39 -10.95 -15.49 -2.84
CA GLU A 39 -10.91 -16.70 -3.68
C GLU A 39 -9.73 -16.72 -4.66
N LYS A 40 -9.22 -15.55 -5.06
CA LYS A 40 -8.15 -15.46 -6.05
C LYS A 40 -6.75 -15.32 -5.45
N TYR A 41 -6.59 -14.90 -4.20
CA TYR A 41 -5.28 -14.45 -3.69
C TYR A 41 -4.66 -15.35 -2.62
N SER A 42 -3.42 -15.78 -2.89
CA SER A 42 -2.53 -16.41 -1.91
C SER A 42 -1.58 -15.38 -1.31
N ASP A 43 -1.19 -15.56 -0.04
CA ASP A 43 -0.20 -14.71 0.65
C ASP A 43 1.08 -14.47 -0.16
N TRP A 44 1.52 -15.48 -0.91
CA TRP A 44 2.69 -15.42 -1.78
C TRP A 44 2.58 -14.36 -2.89
N MET A 45 1.36 -14.12 -3.42
CA MET A 45 1.15 -13.07 -4.42
C MET A 45 1.28 -11.67 -3.81
N ILE A 46 0.86 -11.47 -2.56
CA ILE A 46 1.07 -10.19 -1.86
C ILE A 46 2.57 -9.97 -1.67
N ASP A 47 3.31 -10.99 -1.23
CA ASP A 47 4.75 -10.86 -1.01
C ASP A 47 5.50 -10.54 -2.33
N THR A 48 5.16 -11.26 -3.41
CA THR A 48 5.70 -11.00 -4.75
C THR A 48 5.38 -9.59 -5.25
N LEU A 49 4.14 -9.14 -5.02
CA LEU A 49 3.70 -7.82 -5.46
C LEU A 49 4.38 -6.71 -4.66
N ILE A 50 4.53 -6.86 -3.34
CA ILE A 50 5.29 -5.93 -2.49
C ILE A 50 6.76 -5.91 -2.91
N TYR A 51 7.35 -7.07 -3.21
CA TYR A 51 8.73 -7.17 -3.71
C TYR A 51 8.90 -6.38 -5.02
N ARG A 52 8.01 -6.58 -5.99
CA ARG A 52 8.07 -5.83 -7.26
C ARG A 52 7.82 -4.34 -7.09
N LEU A 53 6.88 -3.95 -6.22
CA LEU A 53 6.64 -2.55 -5.88
C LEU A 53 7.90 -1.93 -5.29
N ARG A 54 8.58 -2.60 -4.36
CA ARG A 54 9.88 -2.13 -3.81
C ARG A 54 10.90 -1.83 -4.90
N HIS A 55 10.93 -2.63 -5.97
CA HIS A 55 11.82 -2.41 -7.11
C HIS A 55 11.34 -1.32 -8.09
N LYS A 56 10.03 -1.13 -8.23
CA LYS A 56 9.44 -0.09 -9.11
C LYS A 56 9.31 1.28 -8.45
N LEU A 57 9.38 1.35 -7.13
CA LEU A 57 9.23 2.61 -6.41
C LEU A 57 10.36 3.58 -6.77
N ALA A 58 9.97 4.82 -7.07
CA ALA A 58 10.92 5.90 -7.30
C ALA A 58 11.75 6.16 -6.04
N ALA A 59 12.93 6.77 -6.22
CA ALA A 59 13.94 7.01 -5.17
C ALA A 59 13.50 7.86 -3.95
N GLY A 60 12.21 8.20 -3.85
CA GLY A 60 11.61 8.93 -2.74
C GLY A 60 10.55 8.15 -1.94
N TYR A 61 10.31 6.88 -2.20
CA TYR A 61 9.29 6.09 -1.48
C TYR A 61 9.87 4.80 -0.90
N GLU A 62 9.38 4.39 0.26
CA GLU A 62 9.84 3.22 1.00
C GLU A 62 8.62 2.43 1.52
N ILE A 63 8.57 1.12 1.24
CA ILE A 63 7.57 0.23 1.84
C ILE A 63 8.17 -0.45 3.07
N LYS A 64 7.67 -0.06 4.26
CA LYS A 64 7.97 -0.76 5.50
C LYS A 64 6.92 -1.84 5.76
N THR A 65 7.38 -3.00 6.19
CA THR A 65 6.50 -4.08 6.65
C THR A 65 6.43 -3.99 8.17
N LEU A 66 5.22 -3.81 8.72
CA LEU A 66 4.98 -3.95 10.15
C LEU A 66 4.51 -5.37 10.44
N ARG A 67 5.33 -6.11 11.18
CA ARG A 67 5.00 -7.47 11.63
C ARG A 67 3.68 -7.45 12.41
N ASN A 68 2.75 -8.32 12.03
CA ASN A 68 1.38 -8.42 12.58
C ASN A 68 0.43 -7.23 12.32
N GLN A 69 0.81 -6.23 11.50
CA GLN A 69 -0.08 -5.11 11.17
C GLN A 69 -0.22 -4.85 9.66
N GLY A 70 0.76 -5.21 8.85
CA GLY A 70 0.68 -5.08 7.38
C GLY A 70 1.83 -4.31 6.78
N TYR A 71 1.54 -3.44 5.82
CA TYR A 71 2.53 -2.67 5.06
C TYR A 71 2.18 -1.19 5.11
N VAL A 72 3.20 -0.34 5.17
CA VAL A 72 3.06 1.11 5.08
C VAL A 72 3.96 1.64 3.98
N LEU A 73 3.38 2.42 3.08
CA LEU A 73 4.12 3.20 2.10
C LEU A 73 4.46 4.55 2.73
N GLN A 74 5.74 4.84 2.89
CA GLN A 74 6.22 6.13 3.39
C GLN A 74 7.00 6.85 2.31
N LYS A 75 6.83 8.17 2.20
CA LYS A 75 7.68 8.99 1.34
C LYS A 75 8.93 9.39 2.13
N LYS A 76 10.13 9.09 1.60
CA LYS A 76 11.41 9.58 2.13
C LYS A 76 11.38 11.11 2.21
N GLY A 77 11.59 11.63 3.41
CA GLY A 77 11.55 13.07 3.70
C GLY A 77 10.21 13.57 4.24
N TYR A 78 9.19 12.72 4.40
CA TYR A 78 7.97 13.10 5.11
C TYR A 78 8.11 12.81 6.60
N ILE A 79 8.11 13.88 7.40
CA ILE A 79 7.96 13.78 8.85
C ILE A 79 6.50 13.45 9.09
N PHE A 80 6.20 12.32 9.73
CA PHE A 80 4.83 12.02 10.16
C PHE A 80 4.47 12.97 11.30
N VAL A 81 4.07 14.19 10.95
CA VAL A 81 3.49 15.10 11.92
C VAL A 81 2.11 14.54 12.22
N ARG A 82 1.93 14.08 13.45
CA ARG A 82 0.63 13.68 14.01
C ARG A 82 -0.24 14.94 14.09
N THR A 83 -0.71 15.40 12.93
CA THR A 83 -1.61 16.55 12.83
C THR A 83 -2.99 16.01 13.14
N GLU A 84 -3.34 16.07 14.41
CA GLU A 84 -4.74 16.26 14.77
C GLU A 84 -5.23 17.48 13.98
N PRO A 85 -6.33 17.38 13.21
CA PRO A 85 -6.92 18.57 12.62
C PRO A 85 -7.44 19.42 13.79
N THR A 86 -6.63 20.38 14.24
CA THR A 86 -7.11 21.47 15.07
C THR A 86 -8.12 22.23 14.21
N ILE A 87 -9.40 21.93 14.42
CA ILE A 87 -10.50 22.72 13.93
C ILE A 87 -10.36 24.10 14.59
N ILE A 88 -9.74 25.03 13.88
CA ILE A 88 -9.83 26.46 14.18
C ILE A 88 -11.24 26.91 13.80
N ASN A 89 -12.18 26.78 14.74
CA ASN A 89 -13.45 27.47 14.64
C ASN A 89 -13.20 28.95 14.91
N ASN A 90 -13.44 29.79 13.90
CA ASN A 90 -13.55 31.24 14.00
C ASN A 90 -15.02 31.62 14.16
#